data_AF-A0AAN9EIS7-F1
#
_entry.id   AF-A0AAN9EIS7-F1
#
_cell.length_a   1.000
_cell.length_b   1.000
_cell.length_c   1.000
_cell.angle_alpha   90.00
_cell.angle_beta   90.00
_cell.angle_gamma   90.00
#
_symmetry.space_group_name_H-M   'P 1'
#
loop_
_entity.id
_entity.type
_entity.pdbx_description
1 polymer ?
#
loop_
_entity_poly.entity_id
_entity_poly.type
_entity_poly.pdbx_seq_one_letter_code
_entity_poly.pdbx_strand_id
1 'polypeptide(L)'
;MAYARSRPLSLIHMAMSKWPCWVAKTSLSSAPSFMAPGKCILEIMSNNTLEEVRGFTEEQEALVVKSWSAMKKNSGELGLKFFLKIFEIAPSAQKMFSFLKDSQVPLEKNPKLKTHAVTVFVMTCESAVQLRKSGKVTVRESSLKKLGASHYKSGVADEHFEVTKFALLETIKEAVPEIWSLGMKDAWGEAYDQLVAAIKSEMKPSS
;
A
#
# COMPACT_ATOMS: atom_id res chain seq x y z
N MET A 1 -26.97 30.67 4.28
CA MET A 1 -26.71 29.71 5.37
C MET A 1 -25.86 28.57 4.82
N ALA A 2 -24.56 28.57 5.11
CA ALA A 2 -23.63 27.53 4.67
C ALA A 2 -23.39 26.57 5.85
N TYR A 3 -23.71 25.28 5.66
CA TYR A 3 -23.43 24.24 6.66
C TYR A 3 -22.24 23.41 6.15
N ALA A 4 -21.04 23.78 6.58
CA ALA A 4 -19.85 22.95 6.41
C ALA A 4 -19.97 21.73 7.35
N ARG A 5 -20.17 20.54 6.78
CA ARG A 5 -20.12 19.28 7.54
C ARG A 5 -18.65 18.85 7.68
N SER A 6 -18.06 19.21 8.81
CA SER A 6 -16.87 18.55 9.35
C SER A 6 -17.17 17.07 9.59
N ARG A 7 -16.52 16.18 8.83
CA ARG A 7 -16.58 14.73 9.04
C ARG A 7 -15.68 14.34 10.22
N PRO A 8 -16.08 13.41 11.10
CA PRO A 8 -15.28 13.09 12.28
C PRO A 8 -14.12 12.16 11.92
N LEU A 9 -12.90 12.68 12.01
CA LEU A 9 -11.61 11.98 11.98
C LEU A 9 -11.45 10.94 13.13
N SER A 10 -12.42 10.82 14.05
CA SER A 10 -12.25 10.09 15.31
C SER A 10 -12.45 8.57 15.22
N LEU A 11 -13.15 8.05 14.21
CA LEU A 11 -13.44 6.61 14.14
C LEU A 11 -12.32 5.78 13.49
N ILE A 12 -11.55 6.37 12.57
CA ILE A 12 -10.36 5.71 11.98
C ILE A 12 -9.21 5.69 12.99
N HIS A 13 -9.01 6.79 13.71
CA HIS A 13 -8.03 6.87 14.80
C HIS A 13 -8.28 5.82 15.90
N MET A 14 -9.55 5.52 16.20
CA MET A 14 -9.90 4.58 17.26
C MET A 14 -9.65 3.12 16.86
N ALA A 15 -9.73 2.76 15.58
CA ALA A 15 -9.37 1.43 15.08
C ALA A 15 -7.85 1.20 15.13
N MET A 16 -7.04 2.25 14.90
CA MET A 16 -5.57 2.16 15.00
C MET A 16 -5.08 2.12 16.46
N SER A 17 -5.85 2.65 17.41
CA SER A 17 -5.48 2.67 18.84
C SER A 17 -5.53 1.31 19.57
N LYS A 18 -5.96 0.23 18.88
CA LYS A 18 -5.93 -1.14 19.40
C LYS A 18 -4.82 -2.02 18.81
N TRP A 19 -3.90 -1.45 18.03
CA TRP A 19 -2.73 -2.19 17.55
C TRP A 19 -1.54 -2.10 18.52
N PRO A 20 -0.79 -3.20 18.73
CA PRO A 20 0.45 -3.16 19.51
C PRO A 20 1.45 -2.18 18.87
N CYS A 21 1.90 -1.24 19.69
CA CYS A 21 2.85 -0.19 19.36
C CYS A 21 4.21 -0.80 18.98
N TRP A 22 4.44 -1.06 17.69
CA TRP A 22 5.75 -1.40 17.13
C TRP A 22 6.07 -0.55 15.89
N VAL A 23 5.83 0.76 16.01
CA VAL A 23 6.53 1.78 15.23
C VAL A 23 6.97 2.85 16.23
N ALA A 24 8.24 3.25 16.13
CA ALA A 24 9.01 4.17 16.97
C ALA A 24 9.68 3.57 18.23
N LYS A 25 10.85 2.98 18.02
CA LYS A 25 12.04 3.20 18.88
C LYS A 25 13.32 2.84 18.12
N THR A 26 13.73 3.72 17.22
CA THR A 26 15.14 3.96 16.89
C THR A 26 15.42 5.42 17.16
N SER A 27 15.48 5.75 18.46
CA SER A 27 16.04 7.01 18.93
C SER A 27 17.45 6.73 19.39
N LEU A 28 18.37 7.52 18.84
CA LEU A 28 19.81 7.57 19.00
C LEU A 28 20.33 7.37 20.43
N SER A 29 21.47 6.68 20.43
CA SER A 29 22.62 6.66 21.32
C SER A 29 22.84 7.84 22.26
N SER A 30 23.22 7.47 23.49
CA SER A 30 24.20 8.09 24.40
C SER A 30 25.00 9.29 23.88
N ALA A 31 24.94 10.39 24.62
CA ALA A 31 25.87 11.51 24.52
C ALA A 31 27.22 11.18 25.20
N PRO A 32 28.36 11.60 24.62
CA PRO A 32 29.61 11.76 25.37
C PRO A 32 29.94 13.23 25.64
N SER A 33 30.66 13.40 26.75
CA SER A 33 31.15 14.64 27.35
C SER A 33 32.28 15.31 26.53
N PHE A 34 32.15 16.64 26.38
CA PHE A 34 33.14 17.74 26.43
C PHE A 34 34.57 17.60 25.82
N MET A 35 34.79 18.44 24.78
CA MET A 35 35.97 19.22 24.30
C MET A 35 37.43 18.71 24.33
N ALA A 36 38.09 18.77 23.16
CA ALA A 36 39.35 19.49 22.92
C ALA A 36 39.55 19.81 21.39
N PRO A 37 40.30 20.86 21.01
CA PRO A 37 40.32 21.39 19.63
C PRO A 37 41.54 20.95 18.82
N GLY A 38 41.35 20.74 17.51
CA GLY A 38 42.46 20.74 16.56
C GLY A 38 42.30 19.83 15.33
N LYS A 39 42.11 20.46 14.17
CA LYS A 39 42.44 19.98 12.81
C LYS A 39 41.75 18.69 12.31
N CYS A 40 40.71 18.85 11.49
CA CYS A 40 40.71 18.46 10.07
C CYS A 40 39.40 18.93 9.42
N ILE A 41 39.38 20.12 8.79
CA ILE A 41 38.18 20.71 8.17
C ILE A 41 38.01 20.30 6.68
N LEU A 42 38.82 19.38 6.15
CA LEU A 42 38.78 19.07 4.70
C LEU A 42 38.40 17.63 4.32
N GLU A 43 37.90 16.80 5.24
CA GLU A 43 37.59 15.39 4.93
C GLU A 43 36.16 14.94 5.29
N ILE A 44 35.27 15.87 5.65
CA ILE A 44 33.89 15.56 6.10
C ILE A 44 32.79 16.03 5.13
N MET A 45 33.13 16.69 4.01
CA MET A 45 32.12 17.14 3.03
C MET A 45 31.87 16.16 1.85
N SER A 46 32.29 14.89 1.93
CA SER A 46 32.17 13.95 0.81
C SER A 46 31.17 12.80 0.97
N ASN A 47 30.48 12.65 2.11
CA ASN A 47 29.64 11.46 2.36
C ASN A 47 28.18 11.77 2.72
N ASN A 48 27.60 12.85 2.21
CA ASN A 48 26.18 13.11 2.46
C ASN A 48 25.47 13.72 1.25
N THR A 49 25.37 12.97 0.15
CA THR A 49 24.32 13.09 -0.87
C THR A 49 24.48 11.97 -1.91
N LEU A 50 24.20 10.74 -1.50
CA LEU A 50 23.75 9.68 -2.40
C LEU A 50 22.75 8.83 -1.61
N GLU A 51 21.57 9.38 -1.31
CA GLU A 51 20.40 8.52 -1.43
C GLU A 51 20.29 8.17 -2.90
N GLU A 52 21.05 7.15 -3.29
CA GLU A 52 20.85 6.43 -4.52
C GLU A 52 19.38 6.00 -4.47
N VAL A 53 18.54 6.64 -5.29
CA VAL A 53 17.21 6.13 -5.61
C VAL A 53 17.47 4.79 -6.30
N ARG A 54 17.72 3.74 -5.52
CA ARG A 54 17.92 2.39 -6.01
C ARG A 54 16.58 2.00 -6.59
N GLY A 55 16.50 2.10 -7.92
CA GLY A 55 15.32 1.68 -8.67
C GLY A 55 14.98 0.24 -8.33
N PHE A 56 13.69 -0.09 -8.48
CA PHE A 56 13.16 -1.41 -8.20
C PHE A 56 14.00 -2.49 -8.89
N THR A 57 14.56 -3.43 -8.12
CA THR A 57 15.60 -4.35 -8.60
C THR A 57 15.02 -5.55 -9.35
N GLU A 58 15.89 -6.28 -10.05
CA GLU A 58 15.51 -7.53 -10.72
C GLU A 58 15.08 -8.60 -9.73
N GLU A 59 15.73 -8.67 -8.57
CA GLU A 59 15.36 -9.59 -7.48
C GLU A 59 13.98 -9.25 -6.90
N GLN A 60 13.68 -7.96 -6.71
CA GLN A 60 12.36 -7.51 -6.25
C GLN A 60 11.27 -7.89 -7.26
N GLU A 61 11.50 -7.66 -8.56
CA GLU A 61 10.56 -8.08 -9.62
C GLU A 61 10.38 -9.60 -9.61
N ALA A 62 11.46 -10.36 -9.56
CA ALA A 62 11.41 -11.82 -9.56
C ALA A 62 10.60 -12.36 -8.38
N LEU A 63 10.73 -11.78 -7.19
CA LEU A 63 9.95 -12.16 -6.00
C LEU A 63 8.45 -11.91 -6.20
N VAL A 64 8.08 -10.74 -6.72
CA VAL A 64 6.67 -10.38 -6.99
C VAL A 64 6.08 -11.29 -8.07
N VAL A 65 6.76 -11.44 -9.21
CA VAL A 65 6.29 -12.23 -10.35
C VAL A 65 6.18 -13.72 -9.99
N LYS A 66 7.17 -14.27 -9.28
CA LYS A 66 7.18 -15.68 -8.86
C LYS A 66 6.02 -15.97 -7.90
N SER A 67 5.87 -15.15 -6.87
CA SER A 67 4.78 -15.33 -5.89
C SER A 67 3.40 -15.11 -6.51
N TRP A 68 3.24 -14.09 -7.36
CA TRP A 68 1.99 -13.90 -8.11
C TRP A 68 1.65 -15.09 -9.00
N SER A 69 2.64 -15.65 -9.70
CA SER A 69 2.45 -16.85 -10.54
C SER A 69 1.97 -18.06 -9.74
N ALA A 70 2.47 -18.24 -8.51
CA ALA A 70 2.02 -19.29 -7.60
C ALA A 70 0.57 -19.07 -7.11
N MET A 71 0.19 -17.81 -6.86
CA MET A 71 -1.13 -17.43 -6.35
C MET A 71 -2.23 -17.39 -7.44
N LYS A 72 -1.87 -17.16 -8.70
CA LYS A 72 -2.80 -16.79 -9.79
C LYS A 72 -3.95 -17.79 -9.99
N LYS A 73 -3.67 -19.09 -9.82
CA LYS A 73 -4.68 -20.17 -9.97
C LYS A 73 -5.83 -20.04 -8.96
N ASN A 74 -5.55 -19.53 -7.76
CA ASN A 74 -6.52 -19.38 -6.66
C ASN A 74 -6.88 -17.90 -6.42
N SER A 75 -6.59 -17.02 -7.38
CA SER A 75 -6.71 -15.56 -7.23
C SER A 75 -8.11 -15.08 -6.82
N GLY A 76 -9.18 -15.77 -7.25
CA GLY A 76 -10.55 -15.43 -6.84
C GLY A 76 -10.82 -15.66 -5.35
N GLU A 77 -10.28 -16.75 -4.78
CA GLU A 77 -10.42 -17.07 -3.35
C GLU A 77 -9.51 -16.18 -2.50
N LEU A 78 -8.26 -15.98 -2.95
CA LEU A 78 -7.33 -15.05 -2.30
C LEU A 78 -7.84 -13.63 -2.30
N GLY A 79 -8.46 -13.21 -3.40
CA GLY A 79 -9.11 -11.90 -3.50
C GLY A 79 -10.25 -11.72 -2.50
N LEU A 80 -11.07 -12.77 -2.29
CA LEU A 80 -12.09 -12.74 -1.25
C LEU A 80 -11.47 -12.65 0.14
N LYS A 81 -10.49 -13.51 0.44
CA LYS A 81 -9.79 -13.53 1.74
C LYS A 81 -9.18 -12.16 2.07
N PHE A 82 -8.56 -11.53 1.07
CA PHE A 82 -7.99 -10.20 1.15
C PHE A 82 -9.03 -9.15 1.58
N PHE A 83 -10.20 -9.10 0.94
CA PHE A 83 -11.23 -8.12 1.32
C PHE A 83 -11.90 -8.41 2.66
N LEU A 84 -12.11 -9.69 3.00
CA LEU A 84 -12.61 -10.05 4.33
C LEU A 84 -11.65 -9.54 5.41
N LYS A 85 -10.33 -9.67 5.20
CA LYS A 85 -9.30 -9.15 6.11
C LYS A 85 -9.34 -7.62 6.20
N ILE A 86 -9.51 -6.90 5.09
CA ILE A 86 -9.73 -5.44 5.11
C ILE A 86 -10.94 -5.08 5.97
N PHE A 87 -12.05 -5.79 5.79
CA PHE A 87 -13.31 -5.49 6.49
C PHE A 87 -13.31 -5.92 7.96
N GLU A 88 -12.49 -6.89 8.34
CA GLU A 88 -12.22 -7.22 9.73
C GLU A 88 -11.47 -6.08 10.43
N ILE A 89 -10.46 -5.50 9.77
CA ILE A 89 -9.65 -4.40 10.30
C ILE A 89 -10.43 -3.07 10.30
N ALA A 90 -11.13 -2.78 9.20
CA ALA A 90 -11.85 -1.54 8.97
C ALA A 90 -13.28 -1.83 8.48
N PRO A 91 -14.22 -2.22 9.36
CA PRO A 91 -15.60 -2.56 8.98
C PRO A 91 -16.33 -1.43 8.24
N SER A 92 -16.00 -0.17 8.54
CA SER A 92 -16.57 0.99 7.86
C SER A 92 -16.25 1.05 6.37
N ALA A 93 -15.14 0.44 5.93
CA ALA A 93 -14.73 0.41 4.53
C ALA A 93 -15.75 -0.30 3.62
N GLN A 94 -16.53 -1.25 4.15
CA GLN A 94 -17.61 -1.91 3.40
C GLN A 94 -18.60 -0.90 2.79
N LYS A 95 -18.91 0.18 3.52
CA LYS A 95 -19.88 1.21 3.11
C LYS A 95 -19.39 2.08 1.95
N MET A 96 -18.09 2.02 1.64
CA MET A 96 -17.46 2.77 0.55
C MET A 96 -17.67 2.06 -0.80
N PHE A 97 -17.93 0.75 -0.77
CA PHE A 97 -18.27 -0.02 -1.95
C PHE A 97 -19.76 0.12 -2.24
N SER A 98 -20.11 0.90 -3.27
CA SER A 98 -21.50 1.14 -3.66
C SER A 98 -22.28 -0.15 -3.95
N PHE A 99 -21.59 -1.20 -4.43
CA PHE A 99 -22.19 -2.51 -4.68
C PHE A 99 -22.39 -3.38 -3.44
N LEU A 100 -21.90 -2.96 -2.27
CA LEU A 100 -22.10 -3.64 -0.98
C LEU A 100 -23.15 -2.94 -0.12
N LYS A 101 -23.30 -1.62 -0.24
CA LYS A 101 -24.10 -0.77 0.67
C LYS A 101 -25.52 -1.28 0.94
N ASP A 102 -26.20 -1.79 -0.08
CA ASP A 102 -27.58 -2.29 -0.01
C ASP A 102 -27.70 -3.76 -0.46
N SER A 103 -26.57 -4.49 -0.49
CA SER A 103 -26.55 -5.87 -0.96
C SER A 103 -27.02 -6.82 0.12
N GLN A 104 -27.97 -7.70 -0.21
CA GLN A 104 -28.35 -8.85 0.61
C GLN A 104 -27.48 -10.09 0.31
N VAL A 105 -26.54 -9.96 -0.63
CA VAL A 105 -25.64 -11.05 -1.00
C VAL A 105 -24.49 -11.09 0.01
N PRO A 106 -24.23 -12.23 0.67
CA PRO A 106 -23.06 -12.39 1.53
C PRO A 106 -21.77 -12.00 0.79
N LEU A 107 -20.82 -11.38 1.50
CA LEU A 107 -19.59 -10.85 0.92
C LEU A 107 -18.85 -11.91 0.08
N GLU A 108 -18.86 -13.17 0.55
CA GLU A 108 -18.22 -14.34 -0.05
C GLU A 108 -18.82 -14.72 -1.41
N LYS A 109 -20.10 -14.38 -1.60
CA LYS A 109 -20.87 -14.68 -2.80
C LYS A 109 -20.95 -13.49 -3.75
N ASN A 110 -20.41 -12.32 -3.39
CA ASN A 110 -20.48 -11.13 -4.22
C ASN A 110 -19.40 -11.15 -5.33
N PRO A 111 -19.77 -11.31 -6.62
CA PRO A 111 -18.79 -11.45 -7.70
C PRO A 111 -17.98 -10.16 -7.94
N LYS A 112 -18.55 -8.98 -7.65
CA LYS A 112 -17.87 -7.68 -7.84
C LYS A 112 -16.70 -7.51 -6.86
N LEU A 113 -16.85 -8.06 -5.65
CA LEU A 113 -15.78 -8.03 -4.65
C LEU A 113 -14.57 -8.84 -5.13
N LYS A 114 -14.80 -10.05 -5.65
CA LYS A 114 -13.72 -10.90 -6.19
C LYS A 114 -12.99 -10.23 -7.35
N THR A 115 -13.71 -9.65 -8.30
CA THR A 115 -13.10 -8.95 -9.45
C THR A 115 -12.26 -7.76 -9.01
N HIS A 116 -12.75 -6.95 -8.09
CA HIS A 116 -12.00 -5.81 -7.58
C HIS A 116 -10.73 -6.25 -6.84
N ALA A 117 -10.82 -7.31 -6.05
CA ALA A 117 -9.68 -7.88 -5.33
C ALA A 117 -8.55 -8.32 -6.25
N VAL A 118 -8.89 -9.12 -7.27
CA VAL A 118 -7.91 -9.61 -8.25
C VAL A 118 -7.25 -8.44 -8.98
N THR A 119 -8.00 -7.36 -9.23
CA THR A 119 -7.45 -6.15 -9.86
C THR A 119 -6.33 -5.53 -9.04
N VAL A 120 -6.45 -5.48 -7.69
CA VAL A 120 -5.40 -4.94 -6.82
C VAL A 120 -4.12 -5.77 -6.92
N PHE A 121 -4.22 -7.10 -6.86
CA PHE A 121 -3.05 -7.98 -7.01
C PHE A 121 -2.39 -7.83 -8.39
N VAL A 122 -3.20 -7.86 -9.46
CA VAL A 122 -2.70 -7.74 -10.84
C VAL A 122 -2.00 -6.40 -11.04
N MET A 123 -2.64 -5.30 -10.69
CA MET A 123 -2.08 -3.97 -10.88
C MET A 123 -0.80 -3.76 -10.07
N THR A 124 -0.72 -4.32 -8.86
CA THR A 124 0.49 -4.24 -8.03
C THR A 124 1.63 -5.07 -8.66
N CYS A 125 1.33 -6.27 -9.15
CA CYS A 125 2.32 -7.08 -9.87
C CYS A 125 2.79 -6.41 -11.16
N GLU A 126 1.89 -5.81 -11.95
CA GLU A 126 2.24 -5.05 -13.15
C GLU A 126 3.08 -3.81 -12.82
N SER A 127 2.81 -3.17 -11.67
CA SER A 127 3.59 -2.02 -11.20
C SER A 127 5.03 -2.42 -10.88
N ALA A 128 5.28 -3.58 -10.27
CA ALA A 128 6.63 -4.10 -10.05
C ALA A 128 7.42 -4.25 -11.36
N VAL A 129 6.79 -4.84 -12.39
CA VAL A 129 7.39 -4.99 -13.74
C VAL A 129 7.69 -3.62 -14.37
N GLN A 130 6.75 -2.67 -14.26
CA GLN A 130 6.89 -1.32 -14.81
C GLN A 130 7.99 -0.52 -14.11
N LEU A 131 8.09 -0.64 -12.78
CA LEU A 131 9.12 -0.02 -11.97
C LEU A 131 10.50 -0.55 -12.36
N ARG A 132 10.65 -1.86 -12.53
CA ARG A 132 11.94 -2.43 -12.98
C ARG A 132 12.30 -1.95 -14.40
N LYS A 133 11.33 -1.97 -15.31
CA LYS A 133 11.54 -1.64 -16.73
C LYS A 133 11.80 -0.16 -16.98
N SER A 134 11.12 0.72 -16.24
CA SER A 134 11.04 2.15 -16.58
C SER A 134 11.24 3.11 -15.41
N GLY A 135 11.50 2.60 -14.20
CA GLY A 135 11.71 3.39 -12.98
C GLY A 135 10.45 4.05 -12.44
N LYS A 136 9.27 3.82 -13.04
CA LYS A 136 7.99 4.39 -12.61
C LYS A 136 6.82 3.50 -13.00
N VAL A 137 5.68 3.72 -12.36
CA VAL A 137 4.40 3.11 -12.75
C VAL A 137 3.89 3.80 -14.03
N THR A 138 3.59 3.01 -15.05
CA THR A 138 3.15 3.47 -16.39
C THR A 138 1.73 2.99 -16.70
N VAL A 139 0.81 3.09 -15.74
CA VAL A 139 -0.62 2.88 -15.99
C VAL A 139 -1.10 3.93 -16.99
N ARG A 140 -1.86 3.51 -18.01
CA ARG A 140 -2.41 4.43 -19.03
C ARG A 140 -3.11 5.61 -18.35
N GLU A 141 -2.80 6.84 -18.78
CA GLU A 141 -3.27 8.07 -18.14
C GLU A 141 -4.81 8.09 -17.97
N SER A 142 -5.55 7.68 -18.99
CA SER A 142 -7.02 7.60 -18.93
C SER A 142 -7.55 6.59 -17.91
N SER A 143 -6.82 5.50 -17.67
CA SER A 143 -7.13 4.55 -16.60
C SER A 143 -6.80 5.11 -15.23
N LEU A 144 -5.65 5.79 -15.10
CA LEU A 144 -5.22 6.37 -13.82
C LEU A 144 -6.16 7.49 -13.36
N LYS A 145 -6.59 8.37 -14.28
CA LYS A 145 -7.62 9.39 -14.02
C LYS A 145 -8.94 8.78 -13.53
N LYS A 146 -9.40 7.70 -14.17
CA LYS A 146 -10.63 6.99 -13.75
C LYS A 146 -10.48 6.37 -12.36
N LEU A 147 -9.33 5.75 -12.07
CA LEU A 147 -9.03 5.17 -10.77
C LEU A 147 -9.00 6.25 -9.69
N GLY A 148 -8.23 7.32 -9.88
CA GLY A 148 -8.13 8.45 -8.95
C GLY A 148 -9.50 9.08 -8.67
N ALA A 149 -10.28 9.38 -9.71
CA ALA A 149 -11.63 9.94 -9.56
C ALA A 149 -12.58 9.00 -8.78
N SER A 150 -12.50 7.69 -9.01
CA SER A 150 -13.32 6.70 -8.29
C SER A 150 -12.96 6.62 -6.81
N HIS A 151 -11.66 6.62 -6.48
CA HIS A 151 -11.19 6.59 -5.10
C HIS A 151 -11.54 7.91 -4.38
N TYR A 152 -11.36 9.05 -5.06
CA TYR A 152 -11.75 10.36 -4.55
C TYR A 152 -13.26 10.44 -4.25
N LYS A 153 -14.11 10.05 -5.21
CA LYS A 153 -15.57 10.07 -5.06
C LYS A 153 -16.06 9.16 -3.92
N SER A 154 -15.38 8.04 -3.70
CA SER A 154 -15.73 7.08 -2.64
C SER A 154 -15.22 7.51 -1.26
N GLY A 155 -14.46 8.60 -1.17
CA GLY A 155 -13.89 9.10 0.08
C GLY A 155 -12.75 8.25 0.61
N VAL A 156 -12.01 7.58 -0.27
CA VAL A 156 -10.78 6.86 0.11
C VAL A 156 -9.77 7.86 0.62
N ALA A 157 -9.21 7.55 1.79
CA ALA A 157 -8.17 8.31 2.48
C ALA A 157 -6.96 7.43 2.71
N ASP A 158 -5.85 8.03 3.14
CA ASP A 158 -4.55 7.37 3.29
C ASP A 158 -4.61 6.14 4.19
N GLU A 159 -5.38 6.19 5.28
CA GLU A 159 -5.53 5.08 6.21
C GLU A 159 -6.15 3.84 5.55
N HIS A 160 -7.00 4.04 4.54
CA HIS A 160 -7.58 2.92 3.80
C HIS A 160 -6.53 2.22 2.91
N PHE A 161 -5.60 2.98 2.32
CA PHE A 161 -4.49 2.41 1.57
C PHE A 161 -3.54 1.63 2.49
N GLU A 162 -3.26 2.13 3.70
CA GLU A 162 -2.42 1.43 4.68
C GLU A 162 -3.05 0.10 5.14
N VAL A 163 -4.35 0.10 5.48
CA VAL A 163 -5.08 -1.14 5.81
C VAL A 163 -5.06 -2.12 4.64
N THR A 164 -5.22 -1.60 3.41
CA THR A 164 -5.19 -2.41 2.19
C THR A 164 -3.81 -3.02 1.97
N LYS A 165 -2.72 -2.26 2.14
CA LYS A 165 -1.34 -2.76 2.06
C LYS A 165 -1.08 -3.87 3.07
N PHE A 166 -1.48 -3.65 4.33
CA PHE A 166 -1.32 -4.65 5.38
C PHE A 166 -2.08 -5.94 5.03
N ALA A 167 -3.35 -5.82 4.66
CA ALA A 167 -4.16 -6.98 4.29
C ALA A 167 -3.63 -7.72 3.06
N LEU A 168 -3.06 -7.00 2.10
CA LEU A 168 -2.43 -7.56 0.90
C LEU A 168 -1.24 -8.44 1.31
N LEU A 169 -0.31 -7.89 2.09
CA LEU A 169 0.92 -8.58 2.50
C LEU A 169 0.63 -9.81 3.36
N GLU A 170 -0.29 -9.70 4.33
CA GLU A 170 -0.71 -10.85 5.14
C GLU A 170 -1.40 -11.93 4.28
N THR A 171 -2.20 -11.53 3.29
CA THR A 171 -2.83 -12.49 2.37
C THR A 171 -1.78 -13.24 1.54
N ILE A 172 -0.75 -12.54 1.04
CA ILE A 172 0.34 -13.16 0.26
C ILE A 172 1.13 -14.12 1.15
N LYS A 173 1.50 -13.70 2.36
CA LYS A 173 2.20 -14.54 3.33
C LYS A 173 1.46 -15.85 3.61
N GLU A 174 0.15 -15.77 3.82
CA GLU A 174 -0.68 -16.95 4.05
C GLU A 174 -0.87 -17.82 2.79
N ALA A 175 -0.80 -17.24 1.59
CA ALA A 175 -0.99 -17.94 0.33
C ALA A 175 0.27 -18.69 -0.14
N VAL A 176 1.45 -18.16 0.17
CA VAL A 176 2.73 -18.72 -0.28
C VAL A 176 3.76 -18.80 0.86
N PRO A 177 3.42 -19.45 1.99
CA PRO A 177 4.27 -19.45 3.18
C PRO A 177 5.68 -20.03 2.93
N GLU A 178 5.78 -21.03 2.06
CA GLU A 178 7.05 -21.72 1.73
C GLU A 178 8.08 -20.84 1.01
N ILE A 179 7.62 -19.81 0.30
CA ILE A 179 8.51 -18.88 -0.44
C ILE A 179 8.45 -17.46 0.14
N TRP A 180 7.70 -17.26 1.22
CA TRP A 180 7.56 -15.97 1.87
C TRP A 180 8.89 -15.55 2.52
N SER A 181 9.24 -14.27 2.38
CA SER A 181 10.45 -13.70 2.96
C SER A 181 10.28 -12.21 3.22
N LEU A 182 11.17 -11.62 4.03
CA LEU A 182 11.18 -10.17 4.23
C LEU A 182 11.43 -9.42 2.91
N GLY A 183 12.33 -9.92 2.06
CA GLY A 183 12.55 -9.33 0.73
C GLY A 183 11.29 -9.36 -0.15
N MET A 184 10.48 -10.42 -0.05
CA MET A 184 9.19 -10.49 -0.78
C MET A 184 8.18 -9.49 -0.22
N LYS A 185 8.10 -9.36 1.10
CA LYS A 185 7.26 -8.37 1.77
C LYS A 185 7.61 -6.96 1.28
N ASP A 186 8.89 -6.63 1.27
CA ASP A 186 9.38 -5.30 0.89
C ASP A 186 9.15 -5.04 -0.60
N ALA A 187 9.39 -6.03 -1.47
CA ALA A 187 9.14 -5.90 -2.91
C ALA A 187 7.67 -5.66 -3.25
N TRP A 188 6.74 -6.41 -2.63
CA TRP A 188 5.31 -6.16 -2.80
C TRP A 188 4.87 -4.82 -2.19
N GLY A 189 5.44 -4.46 -1.04
CA GLY A 189 5.15 -3.20 -0.36
C GLY A 189 5.53 -2.00 -1.21
N GLU A 190 6.76 -1.97 -1.74
CA GLU A 190 7.26 -0.90 -2.60
C GLU A 190 6.43 -0.79 -3.89
N ALA A 191 6.15 -1.92 -4.57
CA ALA A 191 5.34 -1.91 -5.78
C ALA A 191 3.91 -1.36 -5.52
N TYR A 192 3.33 -1.70 -4.37
CA TYR A 192 2.03 -1.19 -3.93
C TYR A 192 2.08 0.32 -3.66
N ASP A 193 3.10 0.79 -2.93
CA ASP A 193 3.25 2.20 -2.56
C ASP A 193 3.37 3.10 -3.80
N GLN A 194 4.18 2.68 -4.77
CA GLN A 194 4.35 3.41 -6.03
C GLN A 194 3.06 3.44 -6.86
N LEU A 195 2.28 2.35 -6.87
CA LEU A 195 0.96 2.33 -7.49
C LEU A 195 -0.01 3.29 -6.79
N VAL A 196 -0.04 3.28 -5.45
CA VAL A 196 -0.88 4.17 -4.66
C VAL A 196 -0.49 5.63 -4.87
N ALA A 197 0.81 5.95 -4.92
CA ALA A 197 1.30 7.29 -5.23
C ALA A 197 0.80 7.76 -6.60
N ALA A 198 0.87 6.89 -7.62
CA ALA A 198 0.32 7.19 -8.94
C ALA A 198 -1.20 7.46 -8.89
N ILE A 199 -1.97 6.63 -8.17
CA ILE A 199 -3.43 6.82 -8.02
C ILE A 199 -3.75 8.13 -7.29
N LYS A 200 -3.05 8.42 -6.18
CA LYS A 200 -3.24 9.63 -5.36
C LYS A 200 -3.00 10.91 -6.16
N SER A 201 -2.06 10.91 -7.12
CA SER A 201 -1.83 12.07 -8.00
C SER A 201 -3.04 12.44 -8.87
N GLU A 202 -3.97 11.50 -9.05
CA GLU A 202 -5.24 11.68 -9.77
C GLU A 202 -6.48 11.64 -8.86
N MET A 203 -6.33 11.59 -7.53
CA MET A 203 -7.43 11.67 -6.57
C MET A 203 -7.91 13.11 -6.36
N LYS A 204 -8.51 13.68 -7.40
CA LYS A 204 -9.02 15.05 -7.45
C LYS A 204 -10.44 15.08 -8.06
N PRO A 205 -11.22 16.16 -7.86
CA PRO A 205 -12.48 16.36 -8.58
C PRO A 205 -12.26 16.24 -10.10
N SER A 206 -13.17 15.56 -10.79
CA SER A 206 -13.16 15.54 -12.25
C SER A 206 -13.30 16.96 -12.78
N SER A 207 -12.29 17.42 -13.54
CA SER A 207 -12.33 18.68 -14.30
C SER A 207 -13.28 18.60 -15.49
#